data_AF-D2YD12-F1
#
_entry.id   AF-D2YD12-F1
#
_cell.length_a   1.000
_cell.length_b   1.000
_cell.length_c   1.000
_cell.angle_alpha   90.00
_cell.angle_beta   90.00
_cell.angle_gamma   90.00
#
_symmetry.space_group_name_H-M   'P 1'
#
loop_
_entity.id
_entity.type
_entity.pdbx_description
1 polymer ?
#
loop_
_entity_poly.entity_id
_entity_poly.type
_entity_poly.pdbx_seq_one_letter_code
_entity_poly.pdbx_strand_id
1 'polypeptide(L)'
;MAGLPQKVMIDFSHANSSKQFKRQMVVAEDVAAQIAQGEHAIFGVMIESHLVEGRQDLTPGCHLTYGQSITDACIGWEDTETVLRQLAAAIETRRQA
;
A
#
# COMPACT_ATOMS: atom_id res chain seq x y z
N MET A 1 10.86 -12.69 -27.52
CA MET A 1 10.53 -12.05 -26.22
C MET A 1 11.37 -10.79 -26.07
N ALA A 2 10.83 -9.73 -25.47
CA ALA A 2 11.43 -8.39 -25.45
C ALA A 2 12.68 -8.21 -24.55
N GLY A 3 13.15 -9.26 -23.86
CA GLY A 3 14.40 -9.24 -23.08
C GLY A 3 14.39 -8.36 -21.82
N LEU A 4 13.20 -7.97 -21.33
CA LEU A 4 13.08 -7.11 -20.16
C LEU A 4 13.25 -7.89 -18.85
N PRO A 5 13.81 -7.27 -17.79
CA PRO A 5 13.85 -7.86 -16.46
C PRO A 5 12.45 -8.25 -15.96
N GLN A 6 12.32 -9.45 -15.40
CA GLN A 6 11.09 -9.92 -14.79
C GLN A 6 10.93 -9.32 -13.38
N LYS A 7 10.62 -8.02 -13.33
CA LYS A 7 10.43 -7.25 -12.11
C LYS A 7 9.11 -6.52 -12.15
N VAL A 8 8.35 -6.57 -11.06
CA VAL A 8 7.05 -5.92 -10.91
C VAL A 8 6.97 -5.11 -9.63
N MET A 9 6.27 -3.99 -9.69
CA MET A 9 5.79 -3.24 -8.53
C MET A 9 4.31 -3.51 -8.38
N ILE A 10 3.85 -3.74 -7.16
CA ILE A 10 2.43 -3.99 -6.89
C ILE A 10 1.84 -2.78 -6.16
N ASP A 11 0.87 -2.13 -6.78
CA ASP A 11 0.05 -1.10 -6.15
C ASP A 11 -0.99 -1.76 -5.24
N PHE A 12 -1.07 -1.36 -3.98
CA PHE A 12 -2.05 -1.93 -3.04
C PHE A 12 -3.42 -1.26 -3.16
N SER A 13 -3.50 -0.08 -3.78
CA SER A 13 -4.71 0.73 -3.89
C SER A 13 -5.49 0.44 -5.18
N HIS A 14 -6.28 1.41 -5.62
CA HIS A 14 -7.04 1.42 -6.87
C HIS A 14 -7.80 0.11 -7.15
N ALA A 15 -7.48 -0.57 -8.26
CA ALA A 15 -8.15 -1.80 -8.66
C ALA A 15 -7.80 -2.98 -7.72
N ASN A 16 -6.58 -3.00 -7.18
CA ASN A 16 -6.13 -4.06 -6.28
C ASN A 16 -6.81 -3.97 -4.90
N SER A 17 -7.21 -2.77 -4.47
CA SER A 17 -8.08 -2.57 -3.29
C SER A 17 -9.58 -2.60 -3.60
N SER A 18 -9.99 -2.81 -4.86
CA SER A 18 -11.38 -2.62 -5.30
C SER A 18 -11.96 -1.25 -4.91
N LYS A 19 -11.12 -0.21 -4.92
CA LYS A 19 -11.41 1.16 -4.45
C LYS A 19 -11.88 1.25 -2.98
N GLN A 20 -11.54 0.26 -2.16
CA GLN A 20 -11.82 0.25 -0.72
C GLN A 20 -10.50 0.39 0.03
N PHE A 21 -10.18 1.59 0.53
CA PHE A 21 -8.86 1.91 1.07
C PHE A 21 -8.36 0.94 2.16
N LYS A 22 -9.25 0.43 3.03
CA LYS A 22 -8.90 -0.58 4.06
C LYS A 22 -8.45 -1.93 3.47
N ARG A 23 -8.83 -2.25 2.23
CA ARG A 23 -8.36 -3.48 1.57
C ARG A 23 -6.89 -3.42 1.17
N GLN A 24 -6.25 -2.24 1.18
CA GLN A 24 -4.79 -2.14 1.06
C GLN A 24 -4.08 -3.01 2.12
N MET A 25 -4.65 -3.17 3.32
CA MET A 25 -4.11 -4.04 4.37
C MET A 25 -4.12 -5.52 3.98
N VAL A 26 -5.18 -5.97 3.29
CA VAL A 26 -5.32 -7.35 2.81
C VAL A 26 -4.34 -7.62 1.67
N VAL A 27 -4.19 -6.66 0.75
CA VAL A 27 -3.21 -6.76 -0.33
C VAL A 27 -1.78 -6.75 0.23
N ALA A 28 -1.52 -5.93 1.25
CA ALA A 28 -0.24 -5.91 1.95
C ALA A 28 0.10 -7.25 2.60
N GLU A 29 -0.88 -7.92 3.22
CA GLU A 29 -0.69 -9.24 3.81
C GLU A 29 -0.33 -10.30 2.78
N ASP A 30 -1.07 -10.34 1.66
CA ASP A 30 -0.80 -11.29 0.58
C ASP A 30 0.59 -11.07 -0.05
N VAL A 31 0.92 -9.81 -0.36
CA VAL A 31 2.21 -9.46 -0.97
C VAL A 31 3.37 -9.68 0.00
N ALA A 32 3.19 -9.37 1.29
CA ALA A 32 4.18 -9.68 2.32
C ALA A 32 4.43 -11.20 2.42
N ALA A 33 3.38 -12.02 2.35
CA ALA A 33 3.52 -13.47 2.34
C ALA A 33 4.31 -13.97 1.12
N GLN A 34 4.02 -13.47 -0.08
CA GLN A 34 4.79 -13.80 -1.29
C GLN A 34 6.27 -13.42 -1.15
N ILE A 35 6.56 -12.22 -0.64
CA ILE A 35 7.93 -11.77 -0.38
C ILE A 35 8.61 -12.71 0.61
N ALA A 36 7.99 -12.99 1.76
CA ALA A 36 8.56 -13.85 2.79
C ALA A 36 8.83 -15.30 2.29
N GLN A 37 8.03 -15.78 1.33
CA GLN A 37 8.19 -17.10 0.71
C GLN A 37 9.27 -17.18 -0.39
N GLY A 38 9.99 -16.08 -0.65
CA GLY A 38 11.10 -16.08 -1.62
C GLY A 38 10.80 -15.42 -2.95
N GLU A 39 9.66 -14.73 -3.12
CA GLU A 39 9.39 -14.03 -4.38
C GLU A 39 10.37 -12.86 -4.57
N HIS A 40 11.19 -12.95 -5.62
CA HIS A 40 12.22 -11.96 -5.95
C HIS A 40 11.81 -11.01 -7.09
N ALA A 41 10.76 -11.32 -7.84
CA ALA A 41 10.24 -10.47 -8.91
C ALA A 41 9.58 -9.19 -8.37
N ILE A 42 8.99 -9.25 -7.17
CA ILE A 42 8.41 -8.08 -6.50
C ILE A 42 9.56 -7.19 -5.98
N PHE A 43 9.78 -6.08 -6.67
CA PHE A 43 10.87 -5.15 -6.34
C PHE A 43 10.41 -3.95 -5.50
N GLY A 44 9.11 -3.66 -5.51
CA GLY A 44 8.53 -2.52 -4.81
C GLY A 44 7.02 -2.63 -4.68
N VAL A 45 6.47 -1.76 -3.84
CA VAL A 45 5.03 -1.63 -3.63
C VAL A 45 4.64 -0.15 -3.64
N MET A 46 3.39 0.15 -3.97
CA MET A 46 2.81 1.49 -3.84
C MET A 46 1.63 1.44 -2.87
N ILE A 47 1.54 2.43 -1.99
CA ILE A 47 0.52 2.53 -0.93
C ILE A 47 -0.02 3.96 -0.94
N GLU A 48 -1.33 4.11 -0.90
CA GLU A 48 -1.98 5.40 -0.70
C GLU A 48 -2.31 5.59 0.78
N SER A 49 -1.51 6.40 1.46
CA SER A 49 -1.68 6.73 2.87
C SER A 49 -1.66 8.22 3.15
N HIS A 50 -2.25 8.62 4.28
CA HIS A 50 -2.23 9.99 4.78
C HIS A 50 -2.33 9.99 6.31
N LEU A 51 -2.12 11.14 6.96
CA LEU A 51 -2.23 11.28 8.41
C LEU A 51 -3.60 10.83 8.95
N VAL A 52 -4.67 11.20 8.25
CA VAL A 52 -6.06 10.83 8.55
C VAL A 52 -6.58 9.98 7.40
N GLU A 53 -7.20 8.87 7.75
CA GLU A 53 -7.74 7.91 6.79
C GLU A 53 -8.93 8.44 5.99
N GLY A 54 -9.28 7.72 4.93
CA GLY A 54 -10.40 8.04 4.06
C GLY A 54 -10.09 9.19 3.11
N ARG A 55 -11.16 9.87 2.68
CA ARG A 55 -11.11 11.06 1.83
C ARG A 55 -12.14 12.08 2.29
N GLN A 56 -11.99 13.32 1.85
CA GLN A 56 -12.95 14.41 2.00
C GLN A 56 -13.20 15.09 0.65
N ASP A 57 -14.36 15.73 0.50
CA ASP A 57 -14.70 16.45 -0.73
C ASP A 57 -14.34 17.93 -0.59
N LEU A 58 -13.64 18.46 -1.59
CA LEU A 58 -13.35 19.89 -1.69
C LEU A 58 -14.60 20.63 -2.21
N THR A 59 -15.31 21.32 -1.31
CA THR A 59 -16.50 22.11 -1.65
C THR A 59 -16.35 23.57 -1.20
N PRO A 60 -16.93 24.55 -1.91
CA PRO A 60 -16.84 25.95 -1.50
C PRO A 60 -17.34 26.17 -0.07
N GLY A 61 -16.50 26.76 0.78
CA GLY A 61 -16.84 27.08 2.17
C GLY A 61 -16.68 25.94 3.18
N CYS A 62 -16.22 24.75 2.78
CA CYS A 62 -15.94 23.69 3.74
C CYS A 62 -14.61 23.91 4.48
N HIS A 63 -14.59 23.56 5.78
CA HIS A 63 -13.35 23.43 6.53
C HIS A 63 -12.77 22.03 6.30
N LEU A 64 -11.59 21.95 5.69
CA LEU A 64 -10.93 20.68 5.43
C LEU A 64 -10.29 20.12 6.70
N THR A 65 -10.42 18.82 6.89
CA THR A 65 -9.65 18.06 7.87
C THR A 65 -8.20 18.07 7.45
N TYR A 66 -7.32 18.64 8.27
CA TYR A 66 -5.89 18.59 8.01
C TYR A 66 -5.42 17.14 7.94
N GLY A 67 -4.63 16.83 6.91
CA GLY A 67 -4.06 15.51 6.78
C GLY A 67 -5.02 14.44 6.25
N GLN A 68 -6.15 14.80 5.65
CA GLN A 68 -7.05 13.86 4.97
C GLN A 68 -7.08 14.13 3.45
N SER A 69 -7.02 13.08 2.63
CA SER A 69 -6.96 13.19 1.16
C SER A 69 -8.22 13.86 0.57
N ILE A 70 -8.05 14.68 -0.48
CA ILE A 70 -9.16 15.25 -1.27
C ILE A 70 -9.43 14.49 -2.58
N THR A 71 -8.63 13.46 -2.88
CA THR A 71 -8.71 12.65 -4.10
C THR A 71 -9.20 11.24 -3.76
N ASP A 72 -8.34 10.24 -3.84
CA ASP A 72 -8.65 8.86 -3.47
C ASP A 72 -8.51 8.67 -1.95
N ALA A 73 -9.26 7.69 -1.43
CA ALA A 73 -9.26 7.40 0.00
C ALA A 73 -7.98 6.68 0.42
N CYS A 74 -7.33 7.18 1.47
CA CYS A 74 -6.06 6.67 1.97
C CYS A 74 -6.24 5.86 3.25
N ILE A 75 -5.30 4.94 3.55
CA ILE A 75 -5.15 4.42 4.92
C ILE A 75 -4.57 5.50 5.84
N GLY A 76 -4.86 5.40 7.14
CA GLY A 76 -4.36 6.32 8.16
C GLY A 76 -2.91 6.04 8.55
N TRP A 77 -2.38 6.85 9.47
CA TRP A 77 -0.99 6.73 9.91
C TRP A 77 -0.71 5.41 10.66
N GLU A 78 -1.62 4.96 11.51
CA GLU A 78 -1.48 3.72 12.27
C GLU A 78 -1.41 2.48 11.36
N ASP A 79 -2.27 2.45 10.35
CA ASP A 79 -2.26 1.41 9.32
C ASP A 79 -0.99 1.50 8.45
N THR A 80 -0.51 2.71 8.14
CA THR A 80 0.74 2.92 7.40
C THR A 80 1.92 2.32 8.13
N GLU A 81 2.04 2.61 9.43
CA GLU A 81 3.10 2.06 10.27
C GLU A 81 3.02 0.53 10.31
N THR A 82 1.81 -0.02 10.45
CA THR A 82 1.56 -1.46 10.46
C THR A 82 2.01 -2.12 9.15
N VAL A 83 1.60 -1.60 8.00
CA VAL A 83 2.00 -2.14 6.68
C VAL A 83 3.50 -2.05 6.48
N LEU A 84 4.13 -0.92 6.80
CA LEU A 84 5.57 -0.76 6.63
C LEU A 84 6.37 -1.74 7.49
N ARG A 85 5.96 -1.95 8.75
CA ARG A 85 6.60 -2.94 9.64
C ARG A 85 6.40 -4.37 9.15
N GLN A 86 5.21 -4.70 8.65
CA GLN A 86 4.91 -6.01 8.07
C GLN A 86 5.78 -6.31 6.84
N LEU A 87 5.89 -5.34 5.92
CA LEU A 87 6.73 -5.48 4.73
C LEU A 87 8.22 -5.59 5.09
N ALA A 88 8.69 -4.82 6.07
CA ALA A 88 10.05 -4.92 6.57
C ALA A 88 10.35 -6.32 7.11
N ALA A 89 9.46 -6.87 7.96
CA ALA A 89 9.59 -8.22 8.49
C ALA A 89 9.63 -9.29 7.38
N ALA A 90 8.75 -9.19 6.37
CA ALA A 90 8.76 -10.10 5.23
C ALA A 90 10.07 -10.05 4.43
N ILE A 91 10.63 -8.85 4.23
CA ILE A 91 11.92 -8.68 3.56
C ILE A 91 13.06 -9.30 4.37
N GLU A 92 13.05 -9.16 5.70
CA GLU A 92 14.02 -9.79 6.59
C GLU A 92 13.94 -11.31 6.53
N THR A 93 12.73 -11.89 6.60
CA THR A 93 12.53 -13.34 6.43
C THR A 93 13.09 -13.83 5.11
N ARG A 94 12.78 -13.15 3.99
CA ARG A 94 13.30 -13.53 2.66
C ARG A 94 14.83 -13.51 2.59
N ARG A 95 15.48 -12.58 3.30
CA ARG A 95 16.96 -12.46 3.29
C ARG A 95 17.66 -13.54 4.11
N GLN A 96 16.93 -14.20 5.02
CA GLN A 96 17.47 -15.25 5.91
C GLN A 96 17.25 -16.66 5.36
N ALA A 97 16.32 -16.83 4.41
CA ALA A 97 16.10 -18.07 3.67
C ALA A 97 17.19 -18.27 2.60
#